data_AF-A0A7T9CC59-F1
#
_entry.id   AF-A0A7T9CC59-F1
#
_cell.length_a   1.000
_cell.length_b   1.000
_cell.length_c   1.000
_cell.angle_alpha   90.00
_cell.angle_beta   90.00
_cell.angle_gamma   90.00
#
_symmetry.space_group_name_H-M   'P 1'
#
loop_
_entity.id
_entity.type
_entity.pdbx_description
1 polymer ?
#
loop_
_entity_poly.entity_id
_entity_poly.type
_entity_poly.pdbx_seq_one_letter_code
_entity_poly.pdbx_strand_id
1 'polypeptide(L)'
;MTDRFIFTRYRTTCYNCGKEADQVIKAVPYQAQVICQNCGATRIFVPRIEDVAKEGSYTPIGCFDVWQLVTTAGCRHCRVTGPHDMTIGCNHFTVRCRNCGFTHFYKFDLEYIGQCPIEE
;
A
#
# COMPACT_ATOMS: atom_id res chain seq x y z
N MET A 1 -12.32 17.04 5.61
CA MET A 1 -12.33 15.65 6.13
C MET A 1 -11.21 14.91 5.45
N THR A 2 -10.22 14.44 6.19
CA THR A 2 -9.08 13.69 5.65
C THR A 2 -9.56 12.29 5.29
N ASP A 3 -9.73 11.99 4.00
CA ASP A 3 -10.09 10.67 3.46
C ASP A 3 -9.01 9.63 3.82
N ARG A 4 -9.10 9.09 5.04
CA ARG A 4 -8.28 7.96 5.49
C ARG A 4 -8.85 6.69 4.86
N PHE A 5 -8.29 6.29 3.72
CA PHE A 5 -8.74 5.12 2.98
C PHE A 5 -8.28 3.84 3.69
N ILE A 6 -6.98 3.65 3.88
CA ILE A 6 -6.42 2.46 4.53
C ILE A 6 -5.29 2.87 5.47
N PHE A 7 -5.32 2.33 6.69
CA PHE A 7 -4.22 2.38 7.64
C PHE A 7 -4.12 1.03 8.34
N THR A 8 -3.03 0.30 8.11
CA THR A 8 -2.81 -1.02 8.73
C THR A 8 -1.34 -1.27 9.01
N ARG A 9 -1.05 -2.35 9.72
CA ARG A 9 0.29 -2.84 10.00
C ARG A 9 0.40 -4.28 9.53
N TYR A 10 1.52 -4.60 8.92
CA TYR A 10 1.83 -5.97 8.50
C TYR A 10 3.23 -6.34 8.99
N ARG A 11 3.31 -7.37 9.82
CA ARG A 11 4.58 -7.85 10.37
C ARG A 11 5.21 -8.83 9.39
N THR A 12 6.37 -8.46 8.86
CA THR A 12 7.11 -9.24 7.86
C THR A 12 8.58 -8.84 7.83
N THR A 13 9.38 -9.60 7.11
CA THR A 13 10.79 -9.26 6.85
C THR A 13 10.89 -8.01 6.00
N CYS A 14 11.59 -7.00 6.50
CA CYS A 14 11.84 -5.78 5.74
C CYS A 14 12.81 -6.07 4.58
N TYR A 15 12.43 -5.65 3.36
CA TYR A 15 13.27 -5.79 2.18
C TYR A 15 14.63 -5.06 2.31
N ASN A 16 14.69 -3.96 3.06
CA ASN A 16 15.90 -3.14 3.21
C ASN A 16 16.82 -3.65 4.32
N CYS A 17 16.30 -3.87 5.54
CA CYS A 17 17.14 -4.25 6.69
C CYS A 17 17.16 -5.74 7.01
N GLY A 18 16.35 -6.56 6.33
CA GLY A 18 16.28 -8.01 6.55
C GLY A 18 15.70 -8.44 7.90
N LYS A 19 15.32 -7.50 8.78
CA LYS A 19 14.71 -7.81 10.08
C LYS A 19 13.20 -7.96 9.96
N GLU A 20 12.64 -8.87 10.74
CA GLU A 20 11.20 -8.97 10.93
C GLU A 20 10.71 -7.77 11.74
N ALA A 21 9.88 -6.93 11.14
CA ALA A 21 9.39 -5.70 11.75
C ALA A 21 8.03 -5.30 11.19
N ASP A 22 7.27 -4.53 11.96
CA ASP A 22 6.02 -3.96 11.48
C ASP A 22 6.28 -3.01 10.30
N GLN A 23 5.57 -3.27 9.21
CA GLN A 23 5.46 -2.38 8.06
C GLN A 23 4.16 -1.61 8.19
N VAL A 24 4.24 -0.30 8.44
CA VAL A 24 3.08 0.59 8.50
C VAL A 24 2.66 0.91 7.07
N ILE A 25 1.45 0.51 6.71
CA ILE A 25 0.87 0.68 5.38
C ILE A 25 -0.21 1.76 5.47
N LYS A 26 -0.07 2.81 4.67
CA LYS A 26 -1.04 3.90 4.56
C LYS A 26 -1.41 4.06 3.10
N ALA A 27 -2.69 4.01 2.76
CA ALA A 27 -3.16 4.39 1.43
C ALA A 27 -4.22 5.48 1.56
N VAL A 28 -4.06 6.51 0.74
CA VAL A 28 -4.98 7.64 0.59
C VAL A 28 -5.24 7.86 -0.92
N PRO A 29 -6.26 8.65 -1.32
CA PRO A 29 -6.63 8.78 -2.73
C PRO A 29 -5.53 9.27 -3.67
N TYR A 30 -4.53 9.99 -3.16
CA TYR A 30 -3.45 10.58 -3.96
C TYR A 30 -2.08 9.94 -3.72
N GLN A 31 -1.96 8.99 -2.79
CA GLN A 31 -0.68 8.38 -2.44
C GLN A 31 -0.88 7.10 -1.61
N ALA A 32 0.02 6.13 -1.77
CA ALA A 32 0.20 5.05 -0.80
C ALA A 32 1.66 5.00 -0.30
N GLN A 33 1.84 4.57 0.94
CA GLN A 33 3.12 4.50 1.63
C GLN A 33 3.26 3.18 2.37
N VAL A 34 4.48 2.63 2.36
CA VAL A 34 4.88 1.48 3.19
C VAL A 34 6.15 1.87 3.93
N ILE A 35 6.10 1.85 5.27
CA ILE A 35 7.20 2.33 6.13
C ILE A 35 7.61 1.21 7.08
N CYS A 36 8.88 0.80 7.06
CA CYS A 36 9.41 -0.12 8.05
C CYS A 36 9.63 0.59 9.40
N GLN A 37 9.03 0.06 10.48
CA GLN A 37 9.20 0.63 11.84
C GLN A 37 10.61 0.43 12.42
N ASN A 38 11.40 -0.51 11.90
CA ASN A 38 12.75 -0.78 12.41
C ASN A 38 13.83 0.11 11.77
N CYS A 39 13.81 0.32 10.44
CA CYS A 39 14.86 1.07 9.75
C CYS A 39 14.38 2.35 9.06
N GLY A 40 13.08 2.68 9.12
CA GLY A 40 12.52 3.88 8.50
C GLY A 40 12.45 3.84 6.97
N ALA A 41 12.86 2.74 6.33
CA ALA A 41 12.74 2.56 4.88
C ALA A 41 11.31 2.80 4.43
N THR A 42 11.13 3.78 3.55
CA THR A 42 9.82 4.28 3.12
C THR A 42 9.69 4.18 1.61
N ARG A 43 8.66 3.47 1.16
CA ARG A 43 8.27 3.38 -0.25
C ARG A 43 7.00 4.18 -0.48
N ILE A 44 7.03 5.06 -1.47
CA ILE A 44 5.91 5.90 -1.90
C ILE A 44 5.42 5.42 -3.27
N PHE A 45 4.11 5.29 -3.37
CA PHE A 45 3.38 4.94 -4.58
C PHE A 45 2.35 6.03 -4.90
N VAL A 46 2.21 6.40 -6.16
CA VAL A 46 1.25 7.41 -6.63
C VAL A 46 0.20 6.77 -7.53
N PRO A 47 -1.06 7.27 -7.53
CA PRO A 47 -2.11 6.77 -8.41
C PRO A 47 -1.68 6.73 -9.87
N ARG A 48 -2.09 5.68 -10.58
CA ARG A 48 -1.88 5.54 -12.03
C ARG A 48 -3.20 5.43 -12.77
N ILE A 49 -4.07 4.50 -12.36
CA ILE A 49 -5.34 4.19 -13.01
C ILE A 49 -6.36 3.81 -11.91
N GLU A 50 -7.62 4.14 -12.13
CA GLU A 50 -8.77 3.62 -11.38
C GLU A 50 -9.67 2.86 -12.35
N ASP A 51 -10.10 1.65 -11.98
CA ASP A 51 -10.97 0.82 -12.81
C ASP A 51 -12.00 0.08 -11.97
N VAL A 52 -13.20 -0.11 -12.51
CA VAL A 52 -14.34 -0.80 -11.88
C VAL A 52 -14.67 -2.10 -12.63
N ALA A 53 -14.18 -2.26 -13.86
CA ALA A 53 -14.69 -3.25 -14.80
C ALA A 53 -14.07 -4.65 -14.65
N LYS A 54 -12.87 -4.81 -14.06
CA LYS A 54 -12.23 -6.13 -13.88
C LYS A 54 -11.25 -6.17 -12.69
N GLU A 55 -11.12 -7.35 -12.09
CA GLU A 55 -9.98 -7.70 -11.23
C GLU A 55 -8.69 -7.57 -12.04
N GLY A 56 -7.81 -6.65 -11.65
CA GLY A 56 -6.49 -6.50 -12.26
C GLY A 56 -5.39 -6.70 -11.24
N SER A 57 -4.37 -7.49 -11.59
CA SER A 57 -3.06 -7.46 -10.93
C SER A 57 -2.06 -6.76 -11.84
N TYR A 58 -1.55 -5.60 -11.41
CA TYR A 58 -0.49 -4.89 -12.12
C TYR A 58 0.87 -5.41 -11.65
N THR A 59 1.16 -6.68 -11.89
CA THR A 59 2.34 -7.34 -11.32
C THR A 59 3.28 -7.81 -12.43
N PRO A 60 4.31 -7.03 -12.80
CA PRO A 60 5.51 -7.61 -13.40
C PRO A 60 6.18 -8.51 -12.34
N ILE A 61 6.81 -9.62 -12.77
CA ILE A 61 7.69 -10.43 -11.91
C ILE A 61 8.73 -9.47 -11.31
N GLY A 62 8.67 -9.26 -10.00
CA GLY A 62 9.36 -8.17 -9.31
C GLY A 62 10.52 -8.63 -8.44
N CYS A 63 11.31 -7.66 -8.00
CA CYS A 63 12.50 -7.76 -7.16
C CYS A 63 12.28 -8.40 -5.77
N PHE A 64 11.04 -8.41 -5.28
CA PHE A 64 10.67 -8.81 -3.92
C PHE A 64 9.36 -9.58 -3.91
N ASP A 65 9.11 -10.31 -2.82
CA ASP A 65 7.85 -11.00 -2.56
C ASP A 65 6.66 -10.06 -2.67
N VAL A 66 5.59 -10.57 -3.28
CA VAL A 66 4.31 -9.87 -3.38
C VAL A 66 3.50 -10.14 -2.12
N TRP A 67 3.08 -9.08 -1.43
CA TRP A 67 2.21 -9.19 -0.27
C TRP A 67 0.76 -9.10 -0.70
N GLN A 68 -0.04 -10.11 -0.33
CA GLN A 68 -1.48 -10.14 -0.49
C GLN A 68 -2.14 -10.03 0.87
N LEU A 69 -2.88 -8.95 1.08
CA LEU A 69 -3.47 -8.60 2.38
C LEU A 69 -4.95 -8.27 2.23
N VAL A 70 -5.71 -8.43 3.31
CA VAL A 70 -7.11 -8.01 3.39
C VAL A 70 -7.25 -7.00 4.53
N THR A 71 -7.90 -5.88 4.27
CA THR A 71 -8.15 -4.84 5.27
C THR A 71 -9.57 -4.30 5.18
N THR A 72 -10.12 -3.82 6.30
CA THR A 72 -11.41 -3.12 6.29
C THR A 72 -11.18 -1.63 6.06
N ALA A 73 -11.91 -1.06 5.10
CA ALA A 73 -11.78 0.34 4.68
C ALA A 73 -13.08 0.86 4.05
N GLY A 74 -13.26 2.18 4.04
CA GLY A 74 -14.34 2.84 3.30
C GLY A 74 -14.02 2.89 1.81
N CYS A 75 -14.96 2.48 0.95
CA CYS A 75 -14.78 2.54 -0.51
C CYS A 75 -15.14 3.93 -1.07
N ARG A 76 -14.28 4.53 -1.90
CA ARG A 76 -14.51 5.86 -2.50
C ARG A 76 -15.58 5.86 -3.60
N HIS A 77 -15.78 4.70 -4.23
CA HIS A 77 -16.77 4.55 -5.29
C HIS A 77 -18.15 4.24 -4.71
N CYS A 78 -18.31 3.11 -4.00
CA CYS A 78 -19.62 2.71 -3.49
C CYS A 78 -19.97 3.25 -2.09
N ARG A 79 -19.02 3.92 -1.42
CA ARG A 79 -19.18 4.49 -0.06
C ARG A 79 -19.48 3.48 1.06
N VAL A 80 -19.48 2.18 0.75
CA VAL A 80 -19.61 1.09 1.73
C VAL A 80 -18.27 0.87 2.43
N THR A 81 -18.30 0.73 3.76
CA THR A 81 -17.15 0.25 4.54
C THR A 81 -17.16 -1.27 4.53
N GLY A 82 -16.06 -1.89 4.13
CA GLY A 82 -15.98 -3.34 4.01
C GLY A 82 -14.59 -3.84 3.63
N PRO A 83 -14.45 -5.14 3.35
CA PRO A 83 -13.17 -5.75 3.04
C PRO A 83 -12.63 -5.26 1.69
N HIS A 84 -11.35 -4.91 1.69
CA HIS A 84 -10.56 -4.53 0.53
C HIS A 84 -9.36 -5.46 0.41
N ASP A 85 -9.13 -5.97 -0.80
CA ASP A 85 -7.92 -6.70 -1.16
C ASP A 85 -6.80 -5.71 -1.45
N MET A 86 -5.61 -6.01 -0.95
CA MET A 86 -4.39 -5.26 -1.25
C MET A 86 -3.32 -6.17 -1.81
N THR A 87 -2.71 -5.75 -2.91
CA THR A 87 -1.56 -6.41 -3.50
C THR A 87 -0.42 -5.41 -3.55
N ILE A 88 0.66 -5.68 -2.81
CA ILE A 88 1.82 -4.79 -2.69
C ILE A 88 3.04 -5.55 -3.20
N GLY A 89 3.66 -5.06 -4.27
CA GLY A 89 4.91 -5.59 -4.80
C GLY A 89 6.02 -4.55 -4.83
N CYS A 90 7.13 -4.88 -5.50
CA CYS A 90 8.30 -3.99 -5.62
C CYS A 90 7.91 -2.63 -6.22
N ASN A 91 7.18 -2.63 -7.34
CA ASN A 91 6.89 -1.41 -8.12
C ASN A 91 5.40 -1.08 -8.26
N HIS A 92 4.52 -1.78 -7.52
CA HIS A 92 3.07 -1.62 -7.66
C HIS A 92 2.36 -1.80 -6.31
N PHE A 93 1.26 -1.09 -6.16
CA PHE A 93 0.31 -1.26 -5.07
C PHE A 93 -1.09 -1.22 -5.68
N THR A 94 -1.87 -2.27 -5.49
CA THR A 94 -3.29 -2.32 -5.86
C THR A 94 -4.18 -2.38 -4.62
N VAL A 95 -5.27 -1.62 -4.60
CA VAL A 95 -6.36 -1.74 -3.62
C VAL A 95 -7.65 -2.05 -4.36
N ARG A 96 -8.37 -3.10 -3.97
CA ARG A 96 -9.66 -3.46 -4.57
C ARG A 96 -10.75 -3.58 -3.52
N CYS A 97 -11.89 -2.94 -3.76
CA CYS A 97 -13.09 -3.11 -2.97
C CYS A 97 -13.82 -4.40 -3.35
N ARG A 98 -14.03 -5.31 -2.39
CA ARG A 98 -14.77 -6.57 -2.65
C ARG A 98 -16.26 -6.36 -2.91
N ASN A 99 -16.83 -5.24 -2.48
CA ASN A 99 -18.26 -4.96 -2.64
C ASN A 99 -18.65 -4.53 -4.07
N CYS A 100 -17.86 -3.65 -4.68
CA CYS A 100 -18.19 -3.07 -5.99
C CYS A 100 -17.13 -3.28 -7.08
N GLY A 101 -16.04 -3.97 -6.77
CA GLY A 101 -14.95 -4.22 -7.72
C GLY A 101 -14.04 -3.02 -7.99
N PHE A 102 -14.36 -1.83 -7.46
CA PHE A 102 -13.54 -0.63 -7.61
C PHE A 102 -12.10 -0.92 -7.19
N THR A 103 -11.19 -0.78 -8.14
CA THR A 103 -9.77 -1.09 -8.02
C THR A 103 -8.95 0.16 -8.30
N HIS A 104 -8.11 0.51 -7.33
CA HIS A 104 -7.20 1.64 -7.41
C HIS A 104 -5.77 1.12 -7.58
N PHE A 105 -5.15 1.48 -8.70
CA PHE A 105 -3.79 1.09 -9.04
C PHE A 105 -2.84 2.24 -8.78
N TYR A 106 -1.87 2.02 -7.91
CA TYR A 106 -0.77 2.91 -7.65
C TYR A 106 0.52 2.35 -8.30
N LYS A 107 1.28 3.23 -8.94
CA LYS A 107 2.65 2.94 -9.41
C LYS A 107 3.66 3.39 -8.36
N PHE A 108 4.80 2.73 -8.30
CA PHE A 108 5.94 3.22 -7.54
C PHE A 108 6.39 4.60 -8.04
N ASP A 109 6.76 5.47 -7.10
CA ASP A 109 7.19 6.84 -7.37
C ASP A 109 8.58 7.12 -6.80
N LEU A 110 8.74 6.95 -5.50
CA LEU A 110 9.98 7.24 -4.78
C LEU A 110 10.20 6.25 -3.64
N GLU A 111 11.47 5.91 -3.40
CA GLU A 111 11.92 5.22 -2.20
C GLU A 111 13.01 6.04 -1.53
N TYR A 112 12.93 6.18 -0.21
CA TYR A 112 13.98 6.84 0.56
C TYR A 112 14.07 6.25 1.96
N ILE A 113 15.25 6.42 2.55
CA ILE A 113 15.49 6.13 3.96
C ILE A 113 15.52 7.48 4.67
N GLY A 114 14.40 7.85 5.27
CA GLY A 114 14.35 9.03 6.14
C GLY A 114 14.98 8.68 7.49
N GLN A 115 16.30 8.74 7.60
CA GLN A 115 16.88 9.00 8.92
C GLN A 115 16.61 10.48 9.19
N CYS A 116 15.72 10.79 10.12
CA CYS A 116 15.62 12.15 10.65
C CYS A 116 16.75 12.26 11.68
N PRO A 117 17.87 12.97 11.42
CA PRO A 117 18.99 13.03 12.33
C PRO A 117 18.77 14.09 13.41
N ILE A 118 17.53 14.30 13.85
CA ILE A 118 17.25 15.08 15.06
C ILE A 118 17.06 14.06 16.17
N GLU A 119 18.19 13.51 16.60
CA GLU A 119 18.33 12.99 17.96
C GLU A 119 18.46 14.21 18.88
N GLU A 120 17.38 14.44 19.65
CA GLU A 120 17.24 15.08 20.97
C GLU A 120 15.89 15.82 21.10
#